data_AF-A0A316G2F1-F1
#
_entry.id   AF-A0A316G2F1-F1
#
_cell.length_a   1.000
_cell.length_b   1.000
_cell.length_c   1.000
_cell.angle_alpha   90.00
_cell.angle_beta   90.00
_cell.angle_gamma   90.00
#
_symmetry.space_group_name_H-M   'P 1'
#
loop_
_entity.id
_entity.type
_entity.pdbx_description
1 polymer ?
#
loop_
_entity_poly.entity_id
_entity_poly.type
_entity_poly.pdbx_seq_one_letter_code
_entity_poly.pdbx_strand_id
1 'polypeptide(L)'
;MAKAIKHGYAELFERNEYAYELPKPKLLELIGEVSGAEKGNSADALTASTFLNLKEYADFEDDLEMDDTAEVAQVNISQNLPASNHHTPMEQTVATQQGGTPLNLSYTINLNLPETDDIKVFNAIFQSLNENILKRN
;
A
#
# COMPACT_ATOMS: atom_id res chain seq x y z
N MET A 1 -19.52 -0.99 1.35
CA MET A 1 -18.42 -1.61 0.56
C MET A 1 -17.85 -0.65 -0.49
N ALA A 2 -18.66 0.14 -1.22
CA ALA A 2 -18.16 1.05 -2.26
C ALA A 2 -16.99 1.95 -1.84
N LYS A 3 -17.05 2.64 -0.69
CA LYS A 3 -15.92 3.44 -0.17
C LYS A 3 -14.61 2.67 -0.05
N ALA A 4 -14.66 1.37 0.31
CA ALA A 4 -13.49 0.51 0.37
C ALA A 4 -12.99 0.08 -1.02
N ILE A 5 -13.89 -0.05 -2.02
CA ILE A 5 -13.51 -0.29 -3.41
C ILE A 5 -12.90 0.98 -4.03
N LYS A 6 -13.50 2.16 -3.82
CA LYS A 6 -12.96 3.45 -4.26
C LYS A 6 -11.55 3.69 -3.68
N HIS A 7 -11.33 3.39 -2.40
CA HIS A 7 -10.00 3.47 -1.80
C HIS A 7 -9.03 2.38 -2.28
N GLY A 8 -9.48 1.12 -2.36
CA GLY A 8 -8.62 -0.02 -2.71
C GLY A 8 -8.20 -0.06 -4.20
N TYR A 9 -8.95 0.62 -5.05
CA TYR A 9 -8.74 0.72 -6.49
C TYR A 9 -8.65 2.18 -6.96
N ALA A 10 -8.14 3.09 -6.12
CA ALA A 10 -8.15 4.54 -6.36
C ALA A 10 -7.66 4.93 -7.77
N GLU A 11 -6.55 4.34 -8.23
CA GLU A 11 -5.97 4.58 -9.57
C GLU A 11 -6.91 4.23 -10.74
N LEU A 12 -7.90 3.35 -10.54
CA LEU A 12 -8.96 3.08 -11.52
C LEU A 12 -10.00 4.21 -11.56
N PHE A 13 -10.36 4.75 -10.38
CA PHE A 13 -11.35 5.82 -10.23
C PHE A 13 -10.79 7.20 -10.63
N GLU A 14 -9.48 7.44 -10.42
CA GLU A 14 -8.78 8.62 -10.91
C GLU A 14 -8.79 8.72 -12.45
N ARG A 15 -8.66 7.58 -13.14
CA ARG A 15 -8.77 7.51 -14.61
C ARG A 15 -10.22 7.47 -15.09
N ASN A 16 -11.13 6.88 -14.33
CA ASN A 16 -12.54 6.79 -14.67
C ASN A 16 -13.41 6.71 -13.41
N GLU A 17 -14.05 7.83 -13.06
CA GLU A 17 -14.97 7.95 -11.92
C GLU A 17 -16.08 6.88 -11.92
N TYR A 18 -16.51 6.46 -13.11
CA TYR A 18 -17.53 5.43 -13.37
C TYR A 18 -16.92 4.04 -13.65
N ALA A 19 -15.72 3.74 -13.12
CA ALA A 19 -15.07 2.43 -13.26
C ALA A 19 -15.95 1.25 -12.81
N TYR A 20 -16.87 1.48 -11.85
CA TYR A 20 -17.85 0.50 -11.39
C TYR A 20 -18.92 0.16 -12.44
N GLU A 21 -19.21 1.05 -13.40
CA GLU A 21 -20.18 0.81 -14.48
C GLU A 21 -19.56 0.05 -15.67
N LEU A 22 -18.23 -0.03 -15.75
CA LEU A 22 -17.54 -0.61 -16.90
C LEU A 22 -17.82 -2.12 -17.08
N PRO A 23 -18.04 -2.58 -18.32
CA PRO A 23 -18.07 -4.00 -18.62
C PRO A 23 -16.67 -4.61 -18.52
N LYS A 24 -16.59 -5.90 -18.15
CA LYS A 24 -15.34 -6.63 -17.89
C LYS A 24 -14.19 -6.39 -18.90
N PRO A 25 -14.41 -6.34 -20.23
CA PRO A 25 -13.33 -6.08 -21.19
C PRO A 25 -12.68 -4.69 -21.01
N LYS A 26 -13.49 -3.63 -20.84
CA LYS A 26 -13.00 -2.27 -20.63
C LYS A 26 -12.30 -2.11 -19.28
N LEU A 27 -12.82 -2.77 -18.24
CA LEU A 27 -12.18 -2.81 -16.93
C LEU A 27 -10.80 -3.48 -17.01
N LEU A 28 -10.64 -4.53 -17.82
CA LEU A 28 -9.36 -5.21 -18.01
C LEU A 28 -8.36 -4.37 -18.82
N GLU A 29 -8.82 -3.62 -19.83
CA GLU A 29 -8.00 -2.62 -20.54
C GLU A 29 -7.50 -1.52 -19.59
N LEU A 30 -8.40 -0.98 -18.76
CA LEU A 30 -8.07 0.04 -17.75
C LEU A 30 -7.06 -0.48 -16.72
N ILE A 31 -7.28 -1.68 -16.18
CA ILE A 31 -6.34 -2.33 -15.25
C ILE A 31 -4.99 -2.57 -15.92
N GLY A 32 -4.94 -3.00 -17.18
CA GLY A 32 -3.68 -3.18 -17.91
C GLY A 32 -2.90 -1.89 -18.11
N GLU A 33 -3.58 -0.76 -18.34
CA GLU A 33 -2.96 0.57 -18.45
C GLU A 33 -2.38 1.06 -17.11
N VAL A 34 -3.04 0.71 -16.01
CA VAL A 34 -2.63 1.07 -14.63
C VAL A 34 -1.48 0.17 -14.15
N SER A 35 -1.62 -1.14 -14.34
CA SER A 35 -0.69 -2.21 -13.98
C SER A 35 0.63 -2.13 -14.76
N GLY A 36 0.59 -1.64 -16.01
CA GLY A 36 1.76 -1.56 -16.89
C GLY A 36 2.32 -2.92 -17.33
N ALA A 37 1.61 -4.01 -17.03
CA ALA A 37 2.02 -5.38 -17.31
C ALA A 37 1.84 -5.77 -18.79
N GLU A 38 2.47 -6.89 -19.18
CA GLU A 38 2.31 -7.43 -20.53
C GLU A 38 0.87 -7.88 -20.81
N LYS A 39 0.40 -7.67 -22.06
CA LYS A 39 -0.95 -8.04 -22.48
C LYS A 39 -1.19 -9.54 -22.30
N GLY A 40 -2.22 -9.87 -21.51
CA GLY A 40 -2.57 -11.26 -21.19
C GLY A 40 -2.08 -11.74 -19.82
N ASN A 41 -1.52 -10.86 -18.99
CA ASN A 41 -1.21 -11.15 -17.59
C ASN A 41 -2.44 -11.71 -16.84
N SER A 42 -2.26 -12.87 -16.19
CA SER A 42 -3.30 -13.51 -15.39
C SER A 42 -3.67 -12.70 -14.16
N ALA A 43 -2.75 -11.90 -13.60
CA ALA A 43 -3.02 -11.04 -12.46
C ALA A 43 -4.07 -9.98 -12.81
N ASP A 44 -3.98 -9.31 -13.96
CA ASP A 44 -4.95 -8.29 -14.38
C ASP A 44 -6.34 -8.90 -14.58
N ALA A 45 -6.42 -10.09 -15.17
CA ALA A 45 -7.67 -10.83 -15.36
C ALA A 45 -8.31 -11.29 -14.03
N LEU A 46 -7.49 -11.68 -13.05
CA LEU A 46 -7.94 -11.99 -11.69
C LEU A 46 -8.39 -10.72 -10.97
N THR A 47 -7.63 -9.63 -11.02
CA THR A 47 -7.97 -8.32 -10.44
C THR A 47 -9.30 -7.81 -10.96
N ALA A 48 -9.53 -7.85 -12.27
CA ALA A 48 -10.80 -7.48 -12.89
C ALA A 48 -11.96 -8.38 -12.42
N SER A 49 -11.69 -9.66 -12.17
CA SER A 49 -12.69 -10.60 -11.67
C SER A 49 -13.02 -10.34 -10.19
N THR A 50 -12.01 -10.10 -9.36
CA THR A 50 -12.16 -9.72 -7.95
C THR A 50 -12.96 -8.42 -7.83
N PHE A 51 -12.60 -7.37 -8.56
CA PHE A 51 -13.33 -6.10 -8.57
C PHE A 51 -14.83 -6.30 -8.87
N LEU A 52 -15.16 -7.07 -9.90
CA LEU A 52 -16.56 -7.34 -10.27
C LEU A 52 -17.32 -8.12 -9.18
N ASN A 53 -16.69 -9.10 -8.53
CA ASN A 53 -17.30 -9.82 -7.40
C ASN A 53 -17.51 -8.88 -6.19
N LEU A 54 -16.54 -8.04 -5.86
CA LEU A 54 -16.67 -7.07 -4.75
C LEU A 54 -17.76 -6.02 -5.04
N LYS A 55 -17.94 -5.66 -6.32
CA LYS A 55 -18.97 -4.70 -6.77
C LYS A 55 -20.39 -5.17 -6.44
N GLU A 56 -20.67 -6.48 -6.50
CA GLU A 56 -22.00 -7.03 -6.19
C GLU A 56 -22.44 -6.77 -4.73
N TYR A 57 -21.49 -6.49 -3.83
CA TYR A 57 -21.74 -6.18 -2.41
C TYR A 57 -21.62 -4.68 -2.10
N ALA A 58 -21.55 -3.82 -3.13
CA ALA A 58 -21.24 -2.41 -3.00
C ALA A 58 -22.32 -1.53 -3.62
N ASP A 59 -22.91 -0.69 -2.76
CA ASP A 59 -23.81 0.38 -3.14
C ASP A 59 -23.01 1.65 -3.47
N PHE A 60 -23.12 2.13 -4.70
CA PHE A 60 -22.43 3.33 -5.21
C PHE A 60 -23.38 4.51 -5.44
N GLU A 61 -24.69 4.35 -5.19
CA GLU A 61 -25.71 5.37 -5.46
C GLU A 61 -25.77 6.46 -4.38
N ASP A 62 -25.11 6.25 -3.24
CA ASP A 62 -25.23 7.05 -2.01
C ASP A 62 -24.09 8.08 -1.82
N ASP A 63 -23.25 8.30 -2.83
CA ASP A 63 -21.97 9.04 -2.73
C ASP A 63 -22.13 10.57 -2.88
N LEU A 64 -23.12 11.17 -2.21
CA LEU A 64 -23.39 12.62 -2.21
C LEU A 64 -22.84 13.39 -1.00
N GLU A 65 -22.26 12.73 0.00
CA GLU A 65 -21.69 13.37 1.20
C GLU A 65 -20.18 13.08 1.31
N MET A 66 -19.37 14.04 0.82
CA MET A 66 -17.95 14.12 1.16
C MET A 66 -17.78 14.57 2.61
N ASP A 67 -17.82 13.64 3.57
CA ASP A 67 -17.35 13.93 4.93
C ASP A 67 -15.84 13.65 5.05
N ASP A 68 -15.09 14.76 5.05
CA ASP A 68 -13.63 14.85 5.09
C ASP A 68 -13.11 14.80 6.54
N THR A 69 -13.62 13.84 7.33
CA THR A 69 -13.20 13.64 8.73
C THR A 69 -13.13 12.15 9.11
N ALA A 70 -11.91 11.60 9.17
CA ALA A 70 -11.65 10.27 9.75
C ALA A 70 -10.59 10.37 10.86
N GLU A 71 -11.07 10.62 12.08
CA GLU A 71 -10.29 10.72 13.31
C GLU A 71 -9.53 9.41 13.63
N VAL A 72 -8.25 9.51 13.98
CA VAL A 72 -7.36 8.34 14.13
C VAL A 72 -7.50 7.70 15.51
N ALA A 73 -8.53 6.88 15.70
CA ALA A 73 -8.73 6.10 16.93
C ALA A 73 -7.72 4.94 17.04
N GLN A 74 -6.65 5.12 17.83
CA GLN A 74 -5.72 4.04 18.16
C GLN A 74 -6.37 3.03 19.11
N VAL A 75 -6.49 1.77 18.69
CA VAL A 75 -6.88 0.65 19.56
C VAL A 75 -5.74 -0.36 19.64
N ASN A 76 -5.07 -0.40 20.79
CA ASN A 76 -4.11 -1.44 21.15
C ASN A 76 -4.86 -2.73 21.54
N ILE A 77 -4.66 -3.83 20.81
CA ILE A 77 -4.90 -5.18 21.34
C ILE A 77 -3.76 -6.10 20.94
N SER A 78 -2.91 -6.43 21.90
CA SER A 78 -2.01 -7.58 21.85
C SER A 78 -2.82 -8.86 22.02
N GLN A 79 -2.69 -9.85 21.12
CA GLN A 79 -2.41 -11.24 21.55
C GLN A 79 -2.17 -12.27 20.41
N ASN A 80 -1.13 -13.07 20.63
CA ASN A 80 -1.05 -14.52 20.44
C ASN A 80 -0.88 -15.17 19.04
N LEU A 81 0.34 -15.68 18.86
CA LEU A 81 0.83 -16.93 18.20
C LEU A 81 -0.21 -17.96 17.67
N PRO A 82 0.15 -18.81 16.66
CA PRO A 82 1.46 -19.48 16.57
C PRO A 82 2.18 -19.49 15.21
N ALA A 83 3.46 -19.83 15.28
CA ALA A 83 4.36 -19.99 14.14
C ALA A 83 4.23 -21.35 13.44
N SER A 84 4.63 -21.40 12.16
CA SER A 84 5.10 -22.64 11.52
C SER A 84 6.40 -22.34 10.75
N ASN A 85 7.40 -23.20 10.94
CA ASN A 85 8.75 -23.06 10.39
C ASN A 85 8.78 -23.15 8.86
N HIS A 86 9.90 -22.74 8.22
CA HIS A 86 10.81 -23.66 7.51
C HIS A 86 12.19 -23.00 7.22
N HIS A 87 13.21 -23.45 7.96
CA HIS A 87 14.64 -23.60 7.62
C HIS A 87 15.50 -22.49 6.93
N THR A 88 16.37 -21.86 7.75
CA THR A 88 17.87 -21.94 7.78
C THR A 88 18.67 -22.26 6.50
N PRO A 89 19.94 -21.77 6.31
CA PRO A 89 20.94 -21.60 7.39
C PRO A 89 21.98 -20.45 7.28
N MET A 90 22.60 -20.08 8.42
CA MET A 90 24.07 -19.95 8.58
C MET A 90 24.47 -19.79 10.07
N GLU A 91 25.67 -20.23 10.42
CA GLU A 91 26.15 -20.38 11.82
C GLU A 91 27.03 -19.23 12.34
N GLN A 92 27.25 -19.26 13.67
CA GLN A 92 28.25 -18.52 14.48
C GLN A 92 27.83 -17.09 14.94
N THR A 93 28.09 -16.62 16.18
CA THR A 93 28.81 -17.24 17.32
C THR A 93 28.28 -16.81 18.72
N VAL A 94 28.90 -17.37 19.77
CA VAL A 94 28.70 -17.22 21.23
C VAL A 94 28.39 -15.84 21.84
N ALA A 95 27.21 -15.77 22.45
CA ALA A 95 26.91 -15.30 23.82
C ALA A 95 27.68 -14.12 24.47
N THR A 96 26.95 -13.02 24.72
CA THR A 96 26.74 -12.52 26.10
C THR A 96 25.34 -11.89 26.19
N GLN A 97 24.65 -12.02 27.33
CA GLN A 97 23.28 -11.54 27.48
C GLN A 97 23.22 -10.05 27.82
N GLN A 98 22.56 -9.26 26.98
CA GLN A 98 21.71 -8.15 27.42
C GLN A 98 20.57 -7.99 26.40
N GLY A 99 19.35 -7.80 26.92
CA GLY A 99 18.12 -8.10 26.18
C GLY A 99 17.79 -7.10 25.07
N GLY A 100 17.52 -7.62 23.88
CA GLY A 100 17.09 -6.86 22.73
C GLY A 100 17.42 -7.59 21.44
N THR A 101 16.48 -8.37 20.90
CA THR A 101 16.56 -8.80 19.51
C THR A 101 16.67 -7.54 18.66
N PRO A 102 17.72 -7.35 17.83
CA PRO A 102 17.77 -6.21 16.93
C PRO A 102 16.58 -6.35 15.97
N LEU A 103 15.62 -5.43 16.09
CA LEU A 103 14.42 -5.38 15.28
C LEU A 103 14.82 -4.90 13.89
N ASN A 104 15.35 -5.82 13.08
CA ASN A 104 15.74 -5.60 11.68
C ASN A 104 14.48 -5.40 10.85
N LEU A 105 13.88 -4.22 10.94
CA LEU A 105 12.63 -3.89 10.30
C LEU A 105 12.92 -3.12 9.01
N SER A 106 12.84 -3.84 7.90
CA SER A 106 12.92 -3.29 6.55
C SER A 106 11.68 -2.43 6.29
N TYR A 107 11.82 -1.12 6.43
CA TYR A 107 10.78 -0.15 6.11
C TYR A 107 10.95 0.41 4.69
N THR A 108 9.85 0.54 3.97
CA THR A 108 9.78 1.31 2.71
C THR A 108 9.07 2.63 3.00
N ILE A 109 9.67 3.76 2.62
CA ILE A 109 9.11 5.10 2.81
C ILE A 109 8.92 5.73 1.44
N ASN A 110 7.69 6.17 1.15
CA ASN A 110 7.37 6.99 -0.02
C ASN A 110 7.23 8.45 0.40
N LEU A 111 7.76 9.36 -0.40
CA LEU A 111 7.73 10.81 -0.16
C LEU A 111 7.29 11.51 -1.43
N ASN A 112 6.22 12.31 -1.35
CA ASN A 112 5.92 13.26 -2.42
C ASN A 112 6.87 14.45 -2.29
N LEU A 113 7.50 14.85 -3.39
CA LEU A 113 8.45 15.96 -3.41
C LEU A 113 7.69 17.28 -3.70
N PRO A 114 8.08 18.40 -3.08
CA PRO A 114 7.48 19.69 -3.40
C PRO A 114 7.77 20.08 -4.86
N GLU A 115 6.83 20.79 -5.50
CA GLU A 115 6.98 21.36 -6.84
C GLU A 115 7.99 22.52 -6.83
N THR A 116 9.28 22.18 -6.76
CA THR A 116 10.39 23.13 -6.76
C THR A 116 11.63 22.55 -7.42
N ASP A 117 12.30 23.35 -8.25
CA ASP A 117 13.58 23.01 -8.86
C ASP A 117 14.80 23.42 -7.99
N ASP A 118 14.60 23.98 -6.79
CA ASP A 118 15.72 24.39 -5.93
C ASP A 118 16.40 23.18 -5.29
N ILE A 119 17.59 22.86 -5.83
CA ILE A 119 18.53 21.86 -5.33
C ILE A 119 18.80 21.96 -3.81
N LYS A 120 18.69 23.14 -3.20
CA LYS A 120 18.86 23.32 -1.74
C LYS A 120 17.73 22.68 -0.94
N VAL A 121 16.50 22.70 -1.44
CA VAL A 121 15.33 22.11 -0.77
C VAL A 121 15.48 20.58 -0.74
N PHE A 122 15.85 19.97 -1.88
CA PHE A 122 16.15 18.54 -1.94
C PHE A 122 17.28 18.14 -0.98
N ASN A 123 18.39 18.88 -0.98
CA ASN A 123 19.52 18.62 -0.07
C ASN A 123 19.10 18.67 1.41
N ALA A 124 18.26 19.64 1.80
CA ALA A 124 17.76 19.75 3.17
C ALA A 124 16.86 18.57 3.57
N ILE A 125 15.99 18.10 2.66
CA ILE A 125 15.15 16.92 2.88
C ILE A 125 16.01 15.66 3.07
N PHE A 126 16.93 15.38 2.14
CA PHE A 126 17.78 14.19 2.21
C PHE A 126 18.76 14.21 3.40
N GLN A 127 19.29 15.38 3.78
CA GLN A 127 20.10 15.52 4.98
C GLN A 127 19.28 15.20 6.23
N SER A 128 18.06 15.74 6.35
CA SER A 128 17.16 15.49 7.48
C SER A 128 16.80 14.01 7.63
N LEU A 129 16.52 13.31 6.52
CA LEU A 129 16.23 11.87 6.53
C LEU A 129 17.44 11.04 6.98
N ASN A 130 18.63 11.35 6.46
CA ASN A 130 19.87 10.67 6.83
C ASN A 130 20.18 10.83 8.33
N GLU A 131 20.01 12.04 8.86
CA GLU A 131 20.27 12.34 10.28
C GLU A 131 19.25 11.70 11.23
N ASN A 132 17.97 11.65 10.89
CA ASN A 132 16.93 11.15 11.78
C ASN A 132 16.67 9.64 11.69
N ILE A 133 16.91 9.03 10.53
CA ILE A 133 16.56 7.63 10.26
C ILE A 133 17.81 6.73 10.15
N LEU A 134 18.83 7.15 9.39
CA LEU A 134 19.98 6.30 9.07
C LEU A 134 21.10 6.36 10.12
N LYS A 135 21.34 7.53 10.72
CA LYS A 135 22.40 7.74 11.72
C LYS A 135 22.05 7.33 13.15
N ARG A 136 20.82 6.83 13.42
CA ARG A 136 20.42 6.42 14.78
C ARG A 136 20.76 4.96 15.07
N ASN A 137 22.05 4.67 15.16
CA ASN A 137 22.64 3.46 15.74
C ASN A 137 23.84 3.85 16.62
#